data_AF-A0A7X8NU94-F1
#
_entry.id   AF-A0A7X8NU94-F1
#
_cell.length_a   1.000
_cell.length_b   1.000
_cell.length_c   1.000
_cell.angle_alpha   90.00
_cell.angle_beta   90.00
_cell.angle_gamma   90.00
#
_symmetry.space_group_name_H-M   'P 1'
#
loop_
_entity.id
_entity.type
_entity.pdbx_description
1 polymer ?
#
loop_
_entity_poly.entity_id
_entity_poly.type
_entity_poly.pdbx_seq_one_letter_code
_entity_poly.pdbx_strand_id
1 'polypeptide(L)'
;MNKALHSQAAKSAAVDWRKKMSNNVAYGLLVYTALQIFVTMHELQDQSASILPVFVLVVLVAAIIPLFRHFERRWEHLSDEQAHDMAFAAAFKRDQVKVWALAALLPFLITGIFKALAAVF
;
A
#
# COMPACT_ATOMS: atom_id res chain seq x y z
N MET A 1 -7.04 -37.02 24.15
CA MET A 1 -6.48 -36.31 22.99
C MET A 1 -7.11 -34.92 22.70
N ASN A 2 -7.70 -34.21 23.68
CA ASN A 2 -8.42 -32.94 23.41
C ASN A 2 -7.71 -31.66 23.90
N LYS A 3 -6.53 -31.75 24.54
CA LYS A 3 -5.80 -30.55 25.02
C LYS A 3 -5.04 -29.80 23.92
N ALA A 4 -4.70 -30.45 22.81
CA ALA A 4 -3.95 -29.82 21.72
C ALA A 4 -4.79 -28.85 20.86
N LEU A 5 -6.11 -29.06 20.79
CA LEU A 5 -7.01 -28.20 20.00
C LEU A 5 -7.36 -26.88 20.71
N HIS A 6 -7.33 -26.85 22.05
CA HIS A 6 -7.64 -25.63 22.82
C HIS A 6 -6.46 -24.66 22.96
N SER A 7 -5.22 -25.11 22.83
CA SER A 7 -4.04 -24.22 22.87
C SER A 7 -3.90 -23.35 21.61
N GLN A 8 -4.40 -23.87 20.47
CA GLN A 8 -4.30 -23.16 19.18
C GLN A 8 -5.47 -22.18 18.96
N ALA A 9 -6.66 -22.48 19.51
CA ALA A 9 -7.84 -21.60 19.47
C ALA A 9 -7.80 -20.44 20.49
N ALA A 10 -6.93 -20.51 21.51
CA ALA A 10 -6.72 -19.39 22.44
C ALA A 10 -5.72 -18.34 21.90
N LYS A 11 -4.89 -18.69 20.90
CA LYS A 11 -4.01 -17.74 20.18
C LYS A 11 -4.74 -16.91 19.11
N SER A 12 -6.01 -17.19 18.84
CA SER A 12 -6.78 -16.56 17.76
C SER A 12 -7.60 -15.31 18.16
N ALA A 13 -7.36 -14.68 19.29
CA ALA A 13 -8.07 -13.45 19.69
C ALA A 13 -7.17 -12.28 20.12
N ALA A 14 -5.84 -12.44 20.13
CA ALA A 14 -4.94 -11.33 20.39
C ALA A 14 -4.69 -10.57 19.07
N VAL A 15 -4.87 -9.25 19.09
CA VAL A 15 -4.62 -8.40 17.92
C VAL A 15 -3.13 -8.42 17.60
N ASP A 16 -2.75 -8.77 16.37
CA ASP A 16 -1.37 -8.59 15.91
C ASP A 16 -1.27 -7.41 14.94
N TRP A 17 -0.70 -6.30 15.41
CA TRP A 17 -0.56 -5.08 14.63
C TRP A 17 0.39 -5.23 13.43
N ARG A 18 1.41 -6.09 13.54
CA ARG A 18 2.38 -6.35 12.46
C ARG A 18 1.65 -6.95 11.26
N LYS A 19 0.95 -8.05 11.51
CA LYS A 19 0.15 -8.76 10.50
C LYS A 19 -0.95 -7.87 9.91
N LYS A 20 -1.64 -7.09 10.75
CA LYS A 20 -2.67 -6.15 10.28
C LYS A 20 -2.08 -5.06 9.37
N MET A 21 -0.91 -4.53 9.67
CA MET A 21 -0.29 -3.48 8.85
C MET A 21 0.17 -4.04 7.51
N SER A 22 0.84 -5.20 7.51
CA SER A 22 1.26 -5.89 6.29
C SER A 22 0.07 -6.17 5.37
N ASN A 23 -1.05 -6.66 5.91
CA ASN A 23 -2.29 -6.84 5.15
C ASN A 23 -2.81 -5.50 4.57
N ASN A 24 -2.82 -4.40 5.34
CA ASN A 24 -3.25 -3.10 4.83
C ASN A 24 -2.36 -2.60 3.68
N VAL A 25 -1.04 -2.79 3.79
CA VAL A 25 -0.10 -2.44 2.72
C VAL A 25 -0.36 -3.28 1.47
N ALA A 26 -0.55 -4.60 1.63
CA ALA A 26 -0.87 -5.49 0.51
C ALA A 26 -2.18 -5.10 -0.20
N TYR A 27 -3.26 -4.88 0.55
CA TYR A 27 -4.52 -4.40 0.00
C TYR A 27 -4.40 -3.00 -0.62
N GLY A 28 -3.64 -2.11 0.01
CA GLY A 28 -3.34 -0.78 -0.52
C GLY A 28 -2.64 -0.84 -1.87
N LEU A 29 -1.64 -1.72 -2.03
CA LEU A 29 -0.96 -1.94 -3.31
C LEU A 29 -1.90 -2.49 -4.39
N LEU A 30 -2.80 -3.41 -4.03
CA LEU A 30 -3.81 -3.93 -4.98
C LEU A 30 -4.77 -2.82 -5.43
N VAL A 31 -5.27 -2.00 -4.51
CA VAL A 31 -6.17 -0.89 -4.82
C VAL A 31 -5.45 0.18 -5.65
N TYR A 32 -4.22 0.53 -5.26
CA TYR A 32 -3.33 1.41 -6.03
C TYR A 32 -3.19 0.92 -7.46
N THR A 33 -2.86 -0.37 -7.64
CA THR A 33 -2.61 -0.94 -8.96
C THR A 33 -3.89 -0.97 -9.80
N ALA A 34 -5.02 -1.35 -9.23
CA ALA A 34 -6.30 -1.34 -9.92
C ALA A 34 -6.68 0.08 -10.37
N LEU A 35 -6.61 1.06 -9.46
CA LEU A 35 -6.86 2.47 -9.76
C LEU A 35 -5.88 3.00 -10.82
N GLN A 36 -4.60 2.67 -10.70
CA GLN A 36 -3.56 3.05 -11.66
C GLN A 36 -3.95 2.58 -13.06
N ILE A 37 -4.30 1.30 -13.21
CA ILE A 37 -4.69 0.74 -14.51
C ILE A 37 -5.92 1.47 -15.06
N PHE A 38 -6.97 1.67 -14.26
CA PHE A 38 -8.17 2.37 -14.72
C PHE A 38 -7.88 3.80 -15.19
N VAL A 39 -7.16 4.55 -14.36
CA VAL A 39 -6.80 5.94 -14.66
C VAL A 39 -5.89 6.01 -15.89
N THR A 40 -4.88 5.14 -16.00
CA THR A 40 -3.97 5.15 -17.16
C THR A 40 -4.61 4.63 -18.42
N MET A 41 -5.51 3.64 -18.33
CA MET A 41 -6.22 3.09 -19.49
C MET A 41 -7.11 4.16 -20.14
N HIS A 42 -7.73 5.02 -19.34
CA HIS A 42 -8.50 6.16 -19.83
C HIS A 42 -7.64 7.12 -20.66
N GLU A 43 -6.41 7.40 -20.21
CA GLU A 43 -5.48 8.31 -20.89
C GLU A 43 -4.84 7.72 -22.15
N LEU A 44 -4.58 6.42 -22.15
CA LEU A 44 -3.92 5.73 -23.28
C LEU A 44 -4.84 5.63 -24.51
N GLN A 45 -6.15 5.65 -24.34
CA GLN A 45 -7.10 5.68 -25.47
C GLN A 45 -6.97 6.94 -26.31
N ASP A 46 -6.50 8.04 -25.72
CA ASP A 46 -6.40 9.35 -26.39
C ASP A 46 -5.01 9.60 -27.01
N GLN A 47 -3.97 8.83 -26.65
CA GLN A 47 -2.57 9.12 -27.00
C GLN A 47 -1.83 7.90 -27.58
N SER A 48 -2.20 7.48 -28.79
CA SER A 48 -1.47 6.45 -29.53
C SER A 48 -0.18 7.02 -30.15
N ALA A 49 1.00 6.65 -29.60
CA ALA A 49 2.31 6.43 -30.28
C ALA A 49 3.61 6.90 -29.56
N SER A 50 3.69 7.02 -28.22
CA SER A 50 4.96 7.30 -27.52
C SER A 50 5.31 6.26 -26.44
N ILE A 51 6.58 5.84 -26.37
CA ILE A 51 7.11 4.90 -25.36
C ILE A 51 7.56 5.60 -24.07
N LEU A 52 7.84 6.90 -24.14
CA LEU A 52 8.25 7.75 -23.02
C LEU A 52 7.26 7.70 -21.82
N PRO A 53 5.92 7.79 -22.03
CA PRO A 53 4.93 7.67 -20.96
C PRO A 53 5.07 6.40 -20.13
N VAL A 54 5.24 5.26 -20.81
CA VAL A 54 5.33 3.94 -20.18
C VAL A 54 6.62 3.82 -19.38
N PHE A 55 7.74 4.31 -19.93
CA PHE A 55 9.02 4.31 -19.23
C PHE A 55 8.97 5.14 -17.93
N VAL A 56 8.47 6.37 -18.01
CA VAL A 56 8.33 7.26 -16.84
C VAL A 56 7.40 6.66 -15.79
N LEU A 57 6.29 6.05 -16.22
CA LEU A 57 5.36 5.35 -15.32
C LEU A 57 6.05 4.20 -14.57
N VAL A 58 6.81 3.35 -15.27
CA VAL A 58 7.52 2.22 -14.64
C VAL A 58 8.53 2.72 -13.60
N VAL A 59 9.30 3.76 -13.92
CA VAL A 59 10.27 4.36 -12.97
C VAL A 59 9.56 4.95 -11.74
N LEU A 60 8.45 5.66 -11.95
CA LEU A 60 7.62 6.19 -10.86
C LEU A 60 7.08 5.09 -9.95
N VAL A 61 6.52 4.03 -10.53
CA VAL A 61 6.00 2.87 -9.78
C VAL A 61 7.11 2.19 -8.98
N ALA A 62 8.30 2.00 -9.58
CA ALA A 62 9.45 1.41 -8.90
C ALA A 62 9.89 2.25 -7.69
N ALA A 63 9.82 3.58 -7.79
CA ALA A 63 10.14 4.49 -6.69
C ALA A 63 9.09 4.50 -5.56
N ILE A 64 7.85 4.10 -5.84
CA ILE A 64 6.75 4.04 -4.86
C ILE A 64 6.84 2.81 -3.95
N ILE A 65 7.39 1.69 -4.43
CA ILE A 65 7.54 0.47 -3.62
C ILE A 65 8.31 0.72 -2.30
N PRO A 66 9.47 1.43 -2.29
CA PRO A 66 10.15 1.84 -1.06
C PRO A 66 9.26 2.60 -0.06
N LEU A 67 8.33 3.41 -0.56
CA LEU A 67 7.43 4.23 0.25
C LEU A 67 6.44 3.36 1.02
N PHE A 68 5.79 2.41 0.36
CA PHE A 68 4.92 1.42 1.02
C PHE A 68 5.70 0.50 1.96
N ARG A 69 6.91 0.06 1.58
CA ARG A 69 7.79 -0.76 2.45
C ARG A 69 8.30 -0.01 3.67
N HIS A 70 8.40 1.32 3.62
CA HIS A 70 8.76 2.12 4.79
C HIS A 70 7.70 2.02 5.90
N PHE A 71 6.41 2.04 5.52
CA PHE A 71 5.33 1.84 6.48
C PHE A 71 5.39 0.46 7.14
N GLU A 72 5.65 -0.60 6.37
CA GLU A 72 5.74 -1.97 6.93
C GLU A 72 6.92 -2.13 7.91
N ARG A 73 8.11 -1.64 7.54
CA ARG A 73 9.32 -1.74 8.36
C ARG A 73 9.16 -1.16 9.77
N ARG A 74 8.38 -0.09 9.91
CA ARG A 74 8.12 0.53 11.22
C ARG A 74 7.42 -0.43 12.19
N TRP A 75 6.56 -1.30 11.66
CA TRP A 75 5.77 -2.24 12.46
C TRP A 75 6.50 -3.57 12.61
N GLU A 76 7.27 -4.01 11.61
CA GLU A 76 8.02 -5.26 11.62
C GLU A 76 8.97 -5.41 12.83
N HIS A 77 9.51 -4.30 13.33
CA HIS A 77 10.44 -4.30 14.47
C HIS A 77 9.76 -4.38 15.85
N LEU A 78 8.43 -4.46 15.93
CA LEU A 78 7.74 -4.61 17.21
C LEU A 78 8.02 -5.99 17.83
N SER A 79 8.31 -6.00 19.13
CA SER A 79 8.41 -7.23 19.90
C SER A 79 7.05 -7.95 19.95
N ASP A 80 7.07 -9.23 20.36
CA ASP A 80 5.82 -10.00 20.42
C ASP A 80 4.81 -9.42 21.42
N GLU A 81 5.28 -8.88 22.55
CA GLU A 81 4.44 -8.19 23.52
C GLU A 81 3.85 -6.89 22.95
N GLN A 82 4.68 -6.07 22.29
CA GLN A 82 4.26 -4.80 21.69
C GLN A 82 3.27 -4.98 20.55
N ALA A 83 3.40 -6.08 19.80
CA ALA A 83 2.51 -6.38 18.69
C ALA A 83 1.05 -6.60 19.11
N HIS A 84 0.82 -6.93 20.38
CA HIS A 84 -0.49 -7.16 20.97
C HIS A 84 -0.95 -6.03 21.90
N ASP A 85 -0.10 -5.01 22.12
CA ASP A 85 -0.40 -3.89 23.00
C ASP A 85 -1.37 -2.89 22.33
N MET A 86 -2.47 -2.59 23.01
CA MET A 86 -3.49 -1.64 22.56
C MET A 86 -3.01 -0.18 22.53
N ALA A 87 -1.90 0.16 23.19
CA ALA A 87 -1.29 1.48 23.10
C ALA A 87 -0.91 1.85 21.65
N PHE A 88 -0.61 0.86 20.80
CA PHE A 88 -0.27 1.07 19.40
C PHE A 88 -1.49 1.31 18.49
N ALA A 89 -2.72 1.15 18.97
CA ALA A 89 -3.92 1.28 18.15
C ALA A 89 -4.05 2.67 17.49
N ALA A 90 -3.73 3.75 18.22
CA ALA A 90 -3.77 5.11 17.68
C ALA A 90 -2.71 5.34 16.60
N ALA A 91 -1.49 4.85 16.82
CA ALA A 91 -0.41 4.89 15.84
C ALA A 91 -0.75 4.06 14.59
N PHE A 92 -1.42 2.92 14.77
CA PHE A 92 -1.88 2.05 13.70
C PHE A 92 -2.89 2.75 12.81
N LYS A 93 -3.93 3.36 13.38
CA LYS A 93 -4.96 4.09 12.63
C LYS A 93 -4.36 5.22 11.79
N ARG A 94 -3.40 5.97 12.35
CA ARG A 94 -2.72 7.06 11.62
C ARG A 94 -1.97 6.55 10.40
N ASP A 95 -1.27 5.43 10.53
CA ASP A 95 -0.52 4.83 9.42
C ASP A 95 -1.44 4.17 8.40
N GLN A 96 -2.49 3.50 8.86
CA GLN A 96 -3.52 2.94 8.00
C GLN A 96 -4.11 4.02 7.10
N VAL A 97 -4.49 5.18 7.68
CA VAL A 97 -5.00 6.31 6.90
C VAL A 97 -3.96 6.79 5.88
N LYS A 98 -2.68 6.87 6.25
CA LYS A 98 -1.61 7.27 5.31
C LYS A 98 -1.44 6.28 4.17
N VAL A 99 -1.43 4.97 4.45
CA VAL A 99 -1.32 3.91 3.43
C VAL A 99 -2.48 4.00 2.45
N TRP A 100 -3.71 4.14 2.96
CA TRP A 100 -4.91 4.25 2.11
C TRP A 100 -4.97 5.57 1.34
N ALA A 101 -4.62 6.69 1.97
CA ALA A 101 -4.53 7.98 1.29
C ALA A 101 -3.50 7.94 0.16
N LEU A 102 -2.33 7.33 0.41
CA LEU A 102 -1.28 7.17 -0.58
C LEU A 102 -1.72 6.26 -1.73
N ALA A 103 -2.34 5.12 -1.43
CA ALA A 103 -2.86 4.20 -2.44
C ALA A 103 -3.94 4.83 -3.32
N ALA A 104 -4.80 5.65 -2.74
CA ALA A 104 -5.86 6.35 -3.47
C ALA A 104 -5.33 7.57 -4.25
N LEU A 105 -4.39 8.34 -3.70
CA LEU A 105 -3.93 9.60 -4.28
C LEU A 105 -2.83 9.41 -5.34
N LEU A 106 -1.91 8.46 -5.14
CA LEU A 106 -0.78 8.26 -6.04
C LEU A 106 -1.16 8.05 -7.50
N PRO A 107 -2.20 7.25 -7.85
CA PRO A 107 -2.59 7.05 -9.24
C PRO A 107 -2.88 8.35 -9.97
N PHE A 108 -3.61 9.26 -9.32
CA PHE A 108 -3.96 10.56 -9.88
C PHE A 108 -2.77 11.51 -9.93
N LEU A 109 -1.89 11.48 -8.91
CA LEU A 109 -0.67 12.30 -8.91
C LEU A 109 0.24 11.92 -10.08
N ILE A 110 0.48 10.61 -10.29
CA ILE A 110 1.31 10.10 -11.38
C ILE A 110 0.72 10.50 -12.73
N THR A 111 -0.59 10.27 -12.93
CA THR A 111 -1.26 10.65 -14.17
C THR A 111 -1.25 12.16 -14.40
N GLY A 112 -1.43 12.96 -13.34
CA GLY A 112 -1.37 14.42 -13.43
C GLY A 112 0.02 14.93 -13.81
N ILE A 113 1.08 14.36 -13.23
CA ILE A 113 2.47 14.65 -13.62
C ILE A 113 2.69 14.28 -15.09
N PHE A 114 2.20 13.11 -15.51
CA PHE A 114 2.30 12.70 -16.91
C PHE A 114 1.63 13.71 -17.86
N LYS A 115 0.38 14.11 -17.57
CA LYS A 115 -0.34 15.14 -18.33
C LYS A 115 0.41 16.46 -18.37
N ALA A 116 0.95 16.90 -17.24
CA ALA A 116 1.69 18.15 -17.15
C ALA A 116 2.97 18.11 -18.01
N LEU A 117 3.70 17.01 -18.00
CA LEU A 117 4.88 16.83 -18.85
C LEU A 117 4.50 16.79 -20.33
N ALA A 118 3.46 16.03 -20.70
CA ALA A 118 2.96 15.95 -22.07
C ALA A 118 2.38 17.27 -22.59
N ALA A 119 1.97 18.19 -21.72
CA ALA A 119 1.52 19.52 -22.12
C ALA A 119 2.68 20.49 -22.39
N VAL A 120 3.89 20.18 -21.93
CA VAL A 120 5.08 21.04 -22.03
C VAL A 120 6.03 20.60 -23.16
N PHE A 121 6.00 19.33 -23.56
CA PHE A 121 6.83 18.73 -24.61
C PHE A 121 5.97 18.22 -25.77
#